data_AF-A0A1Y5HT32-F1
#
_entry.id   AF-A0A1Y5HT32-F1
#
_cell.length_a   1.000
_cell.length_b   1.000
_cell.length_c   1.000
_cell.angle_alpha   90.00
_cell.angle_beta   90.00
_cell.angle_gamma   90.00
#
_symmetry.space_group_name_H-M   'P 1'
#
loop_
_entity.id
_entity.type
_entity.pdbx_description
1 polymer ?
#
loop_
_entity_poly.entity_id
_entity_poly.type
_entity_poly.pdbx_seq_one_letter_code
_entity_poly.pdbx_strand_id
1 'polypeptide(L)'
;MGQLDKASLIQPLVDHMVTNEKDVKVWRSELVSTGAFSSEQVMALDDASLTLSYRTMLAVQFQGLRAERLLTEIEKHHVSWTVDLDDNFQQGAICY
;
A
#
# COMPACT_ATOMS: atom_id res chain seq x y z
N MET A 1 20.53 -2.83 12.59
CA MET A 1 19.28 -3.08 11.85
C MET A 1 18.78 -1.74 11.39
N GLY A 2 18.96 -1.41 10.11
CA GLY A 2 18.44 -0.16 9.54
C GLY A 2 16.95 -0.08 9.81
N GLN A 3 16.51 1.07 10.29
CA GLN A 3 15.10 1.33 10.57
C GLN A 3 14.35 1.17 9.24
N LEU A 4 13.69 0.02 9.05
CA LEU A 4 12.82 -0.22 7.90
C LEU A 4 11.83 0.93 7.85
N ASP A 5 12.01 1.81 6.87
CA ASP A 5 11.10 2.93 6.71
C ASP A 5 9.76 2.37 6.29
N LYS A 6 8.79 2.47 7.17
CA LYS A 6 7.46 1.93 6.94
C LYS A 6 6.84 2.54 5.68
N ALA A 7 7.22 3.78 5.34
CA ALA A 7 6.76 4.43 4.12
C ALA A 7 7.23 3.70 2.85
N SER A 8 8.44 3.12 2.84
CA SER A 8 9.00 2.41 1.68
C SER A 8 8.34 1.06 1.42
N LEU A 9 7.70 0.47 2.44
CA LEU A 9 6.90 -0.76 2.31
C LEU A 9 5.44 -0.47 1.91
N ILE A 10 4.87 0.62 2.41
CA ILE A 10 3.46 0.95 2.20
C ILE A 10 3.19 1.36 0.75
N GLN A 11 4.01 2.25 0.17
CA GLN A 11 3.79 2.72 -1.20
C GLN A 11 3.71 1.60 -2.25
N PRO A 12 4.67 0.68 -2.36
CA PRO A 12 4.61 -0.39 -3.36
C PRO A 12 3.43 -1.33 -3.14
N LEU A 13 3.08 -1.60 -1.88
CA LEU A 13 1.91 -2.42 -1.55
C LEU A 13 0.61 -1.76 -2.01
N VAL A 14 0.44 -0.47 -1.70
CA VAL A 14 -0.74 0.30 -2.12
C VAL A 14 -0.83 0.38 -3.64
N ASP A 15 0.27 0.67 -4.32
CA ASP A 15 0.28 0.82 -5.78
C ASP A 15 -0.01 -0.50 -6.49
N HIS A 16 0.50 -1.62 -5.96
CA HIS A 16 0.17 -2.96 -6.45
C HIS A 16 -1.33 -3.26 -6.30
N MET A 17 -1.92 -2.98 -5.13
CA MET A 17 -3.34 -3.24 -4.88
C MET A 17 -4.27 -2.38 -5.75
N VAL A 18 -3.93 -1.11 -5.94
CA VAL A 18 -4.69 -0.19 -6.80
C VAL A 18 -4.59 -0.59 -8.28
N THR A 19 -3.42 -1.07 -8.73
CA THR A 19 -3.19 -1.38 -10.15
C THR A 19 -3.65 -2.78 -10.55
N ASN A 20 -3.44 -3.78 -9.69
CA ASN A 20 -3.58 -5.19 -10.06
C ASN A 20 -4.78 -5.89 -9.44
N GLU A 21 -5.26 -5.46 -8.27
CA GLU A 21 -6.10 -6.36 -7.47
C GLU A 21 -7.60 -6.16 -7.59
N LYS A 22 -8.14 -4.98 -7.93
CA LYS A 22 -9.56 -4.75 -7.66
C LYS A 22 -10.32 -3.85 -8.64
N ASP A 23 -11.56 -4.28 -8.89
CA ASP A 23 -12.60 -3.64 -9.66
C ASP A 23 -13.18 -2.43 -8.89
N VAL A 24 -13.54 -1.37 -9.61
CA VAL A 24 -14.09 -0.09 -9.09
C VAL A 24 -15.25 -0.32 -8.12
N LYS A 25 -16.08 -1.35 -8.37
CA LYS A 25 -17.20 -1.71 -7.48
C LYS A 25 -16.74 -2.15 -6.09
N VAL A 26 -15.62 -2.85 -5.99
CA VAL A 26 -15.06 -3.32 -4.73
C VAL A 26 -14.53 -2.14 -3.92
N TRP A 27 -13.85 -1.18 -4.56
CA TRP A 27 -13.37 0.04 -3.90
C TRP A 27 -14.52 0.83 -3.30
N ARG A 28 -15.60 1.00 -4.07
CA ARG A 28 -16.82 1.67 -3.60
C ARG A 28 -17.42 0.98 -2.38
N SER A 29 -17.52 -0.35 -2.42
CA SER A 29 -18.04 -1.12 -1.27
C SER A 29 -17.15 -1.01 -0.04
N GLU A 30 -15.83 -1.05 -0.20
CA GLU A 30 -14.89 -0.94 0.92
C GLU A 30 -14.93 0.45 1.56
N LEU A 31 -15.00 1.51 0.75
CA LEU A 31 -15.12 2.89 1.24
C LEU A 31 -16.41 3.14 2.03
N VAL A 32 -17.52 2.49 1.65
CA VAL A 32 -18.76 2.52 2.45
C VAL A 32 -18.62 1.69 3.73
N SER A 33 -18.02 0.50 3.64
CA SER A 33 -17.89 -0.41 4.80
C SER A 33 -17.01 0.15 5.92
N THR A 34 -16.03 0.99 5.57
CA THR A 34 -15.18 1.68 6.54
C THR A 34 -15.90 2.85 7.24
N GLY A 35 -17.10 3.21 6.76
CA GLY A 35 -17.85 4.37 7.25
C GLY A 35 -17.27 5.71 6.82
N ALA A 36 -16.26 5.72 5.95
CA ALA A 36 -15.63 6.96 5.46
C ALA A 36 -16.57 7.74 4.53
N PHE A 37 -17.47 7.05 3.84
CA PHE A 37 -18.43 7.65 2.91
C PHE A 37 -19.80 6.97 3.00
N SER A 38 -20.86 7.72 2.67
CA SER A 38 -22.17 7.15 2.40
C SER A 38 -22.24 6.56 0.98
N SER A 39 -23.21 5.66 0.75
CA SER A 39 -23.42 5.05 -0.59
C SER A 39 -23.62 6.11 -1.68
N GLU A 40 -24.37 7.18 -1.37
CA GLU A 40 -24.60 8.29 -2.29
C GLU A 40 -23.32 9.08 -2.59
N GLN A 41 -22.51 9.36 -1.56
CA GLN A 41 -21.25 10.09 -1.73
C GLN A 41 -20.26 9.32 -2.60
N VAL A 42 -20.15 8.00 -2.38
CA VAL A 42 -19.26 7.14 -3.17
C VAL A 42 -19.69 7.05 -4.64
N MET A 43 -20.99 7.09 -4.92
CA MET A 43 -21.51 7.09 -6.29
C MET A 43 -21.32 8.43 -6.99
N ALA A 44 -21.23 9.54 -6.22
CA ALA A 44 -20.96 10.87 -6.75
C ALA A 44 -19.47 11.13 -7.05
N LEU A 45 -18.56 10.25 -6.61
CA LEU A 45 -17.13 10.37 -6.89
C LEU A 45 -16.84 10.01 -8.36
N ASP A 46 -16.05 10.85 -9.01
CA ASP A 46 -15.39 10.54 -10.27
C ASP A 46 -14.26 9.52 -10.05
N ASP A 47 -13.82 8.88 -11.14
CA ASP A 47 -12.86 7.77 -11.06
C ASP A 47 -11.52 8.20 -10.45
N ALA A 48 -11.08 9.44 -10.70
CA ALA A 48 -9.86 9.98 -10.11
C ALA A 48 -9.98 10.14 -8.59
N SER A 49 -11.06 10.75 -8.10
CA SER A 49 -11.28 10.92 -6.65
C SER A 49 -11.53 9.59 -5.95
N LEU A 50 -12.21 8.66 -6.61
CA LEU A 50 -12.40 7.32 -6.08
C LEU A 50 -11.07 6.58 -5.91
N THR A 51 -10.21 6.62 -6.93
CA THR A 51 -8.87 6.01 -6.89
C THR A 51 -8.03 6.63 -5.79
N LEU A 52 -8.02 7.96 -5.68
CA LEU A 52 -7.26 8.67 -4.64
C LEU A 52 -7.79 8.33 -3.23
N SER A 53 -9.10 8.29 -3.06
CA SER A 53 -9.75 7.95 -1.78
C SER A 53 -9.41 6.52 -1.36
N TYR A 54 -9.46 5.58 -2.30
CA TYR A 54 -9.09 4.20 -2.06
C TYR A 54 -7.60 4.05 -1.69
N ARG A 55 -6.72 4.71 -2.46
CA ARG A 55 -5.27 4.76 -2.19
C ARG A 55 -4.99 5.30 -0.79
N THR A 56 -5.68 6.36 -0.40
CA THR A 56 -5.52 7.02 0.90
C THR A 56 -6.03 6.12 2.03
N MET A 57 -7.17 5.47 1.85
CA MET A 57 -7.71 4.51 2.82
C MET A 57 -6.71 3.37 3.09
N LEU A 58 -6.14 2.77 2.04
CA LEU A 58 -5.14 1.71 2.17
C LEU A 58 -3.89 2.21 2.88
N ALA A 59 -3.37 3.38 2.49
CA ALA A 59 -2.19 3.97 3.13
C ALA A 59 -2.39 4.17 4.65
N VAL A 60 -3.56 4.68 5.06
CA VAL A 60 -3.89 4.87 6.48
C VAL A 60 -4.04 3.54 7.21
N GLN A 61 -4.69 2.54 6.61
CA GLN A 61 -4.81 1.20 7.20
C GLN A 61 -3.43 0.56 7.42
N PHE A 62 -2.56 0.62 6.42
CA PHE A 62 -1.21 0.09 6.50
C PHE A 62 -0.29 0.88 7.44
N GLN A 63 -0.50 2.19 7.56
CA GLN A 63 0.16 3.01 8.57
C GLN A 63 -0.23 2.61 10.01
N GLY A 64 -1.41 2.02 10.22
CA GLY A 64 -1.82 1.48 11.51
C GLY A 64 -1.18 0.12 11.87
N LEU A 65 -0.72 -0.66 10.89
CA LEU A 65 -0.19 -2.01 11.11
C LEU A 65 1.26 -2.01 11.61
N ARG A 66 1.71 -3.06 12.29
CA ARG A 66 3.14 -3.24 12.60
C ARG A 66 3.92 -3.63 11.34
N ALA A 67 5.22 -3.36 11.32
CA ALA A 67 6.09 -3.70 10.19
C ALA A 67 6.04 -5.21 9.85
N GLU A 68 5.97 -6.10 10.85
CA GLU A 68 5.88 -7.54 10.58
C GLU A 68 4.59 -7.92 9.83
N ARG A 69 3.47 -7.26 10.17
CA ARG A 69 2.19 -7.47 9.48
C ARG A 69 2.21 -6.92 8.07
N LEU A 70 2.90 -5.81 7.82
CA LEU A 70 3.09 -5.28 6.47
C LEU A 70 3.89 -6.24 5.60
N LEU A 71 4.95 -6.84 6.14
CA LEU A 71 5.74 -7.85 5.42
C LEU A 71 4.90 -9.09 5.08
N THR A 72 4.01 -9.53 5.99
CA THR A 72 3.07 -10.63 5.70
C THR A 72 2.13 -10.30 4.54
N GLU A 73 1.57 -9.08 4.49
CA GLU A 73 0.71 -8.68 3.37
C GLU A 73 1.51 -8.53 2.07
N ILE A 74 2.73 -8.00 2.11
CA ILE A 74 3.63 -7.93 0.95
C ILE A 74 3.94 -9.32 0.39
N GLU A 75 4.26 -10.29 1.25
CA GLU A 75 4.51 -11.68 0.85
C GLU A 75 3.26 -12.33 0.22
N LYS A 76 2.10 -12.12 0.84
CA LYS A 76 0.80 -12.65 0.38
C LYS A 76 0.39 -12.08 -0.98
N HIS A 77 0.66 -10.81 -1.21
CA HIS A 77 0.33 -10.09 -2.43
C HIS A 77 1.47 -10.14 -3.47
N HIS A 78 2.55 -10.89 -3.20
CA HIS A 78 3.74 -11.01 -4.05
C HIS A 78 4.30 -9.67 -4.54
N VAL A 79 4.24 -8.65 -3.69
CA VAL A 79 4.68 -7.30 -4.07
C VAL A 79 6.20 -7.23 -4.02
N SER A 80 6.81 -6.81 -5.13
CA SER A 80 8.23 -6.50 -5.17
C SER A 80 8.50 -5.22 -4.39
N TRP A 81 9.37 -5.27 -3.40
CA TRP A 81 9.77 -4.11 -2.60
C TRP A 81 11.29 -4.02 -2.53
N THR A 82 11.81 -2.79 -2.57
CA THR A 82 13.24 -2.50 -2.50
C THR A 82 13.64 -2.25 -1.05
N VAL A 83 14.57 -3.06 -0.55
CA VAL A 83 15.30 -2.73 0.68
C VAL A 83 16.35 -1.70 0.29
N ASP A 84 16.21 -0.47 0.79
CA ASP A 84 17.29 0.50 0.69
C ASP A 84 18.36 0.10 1.71
N LEU A 85 19.37 -0.63 1.23
CA LEU A 85 20.53 -0.99 2.01
C LEU A 85 21.47 0.21 2.02
N ASP A 86 21.63 0.80 3.20
CA ASP A 86 22.55 1.91 3.49
C ASP A 86 23.90 1.73 2.77
N ASP A 87 24.50 2.81 2.24
CA ASP A 87 25.66 2.81 1.34
C ASP A 87 26.87 2.01 1.87
N ASN A 88 26.95 1.81 3.19
CA ASN A 88 27.96 0.97 3.84
C ASN A 88 27.85 -0.53 3.52
N PHE A 89 26.70 -1.02 3.04
CA PHE A 89 26.51 -2.42 2.66
C PHE A 89 26.68 -2.66 1.16
N GLN A 90 26.62 -1.63 0.32
CA GLN A 90 26.87 -1.76 -1.13
C GLN A 90 28.36 -2.03 -1.44
N GLN A 91 29.27 -1.74 -0.52
CA GLN A 91 30.71 -2.01 -0.69
C GLN A 91 31.11 -3.49 -0.47
N GLY A 92 30.20 -4.35 -0.02
CA GLY A 92 30.49 -5.77 0.25
C GLY A 92 30.24 -6.73 -0.92
N ALA A 93 29.68 -6.28 -2.04
CA ALA A 93 29.21 -7.14 -3.13
C ALA A 93 30.14 -7.21 -4.35
N ILE A 94 31.41 -6.80 -4.21
CA ILE A 94 32.46 -7.08 -5.20
C ILE A 94 33.49 -8.00 -4.54
N CYS A 95 33.27 -9.31 -4.64
CA CYS A 95 34.31 -10.31 -4.42
C CYS A 95 34.81 -10.79 -5.78
N TYR A 96 36.15 -10.77 -5.92
CA TYR A 96 37.01 -11.08 -7.06
C TYR A 96 36.55 -12.16 -8.04
#